data_AF-A0A953MMK6-F1
#
_entry.id   AF-A0A953MMK6-F1
#
_cell.length_a   1.000
_cell.length_b   1.000
_cell.length_c   1.000
_cell.angle_alpha   90.00
_cell.angle_beta   90.00
_cell.angle_gamma   90.00
#
_symmetry.space_group_name_H-M   'P 1'
#
loop_
_entity.id
_entity.type
_entity.pdbx_description
1 polymer ?
#
loop_
_entity_poly.entity_id
_entity_poly.type
_entity_poly.pdbx_seq_one_letter_code
_entity_poly.pdbx_strand_id
1 'polypeptide(L)'
;MKDVNGGESRQGPNPNLTLLLRSAEYEVSNIMIYTKPDDYKNKVISTLGYYAQEKFLPKDGSVFYIVGTANGYDANFIVQLDHPLKKLTSINENVETIGVGNYIRVFGRVKELKDYIVENGSTKKLPVLEAIAIYGAHDTKFINPYWVNLMYQ
;
A
#
# COMPACT_ATOMS: atom_id res chain seq x y z
N MET A 1 37.76 -0.59 -31.99
CA MET A 1 36.41 -0.01 -32.02
C MET A 1 35.65 -0.56 -30.83
N LYS A 2 35.05 0.32 -30.03
CA LYS A 2 34.08 -0.04 -28.98
C LYS A 2 32.83 -0.57 -29.68
N ASP A 3 32.23 -1.62 -29.15
CA ASP A 3 30.78 -1.74 -29.14
C ASP A 3 30.32 -2.29 -27.80
N VAL A 4 29.54 -1.45 -27.14
CA VAL A 4 28.90 -1.63 -25.85
C VAL A 4 27.48 -2.08 -26.19
N ASN A 5 27.10 -3.31 -25.85
CA ASN A 5 25.69 -3.67 -25.80
C ASN A 5 25.39 -4.16 -24.38
N GLY A 6 25.14 -3.18 -23.52
CA GLY A 6 24.45 -3.37 -22.27
C GLY A 6 23.03 -3.80 -22.58
N GLY A 7 22.79 -5.11 -22.60
CA GLY A 7 21.45 -5.64 -22.43
C GLY A 7 21.01 -5.28 -21.02
N GLU A 8 20.08 -4.33 -20.89
CA GLU A 8 19.33 -4.16 -19.67
C GLU A 8 18.66 -5.49 -19.36
N SER A 9 19.24 -6.24 -18.42
CA SER A 9 18.55 -7.35 -17.79
C SER A 9 17.33 -6.73 -17.13
N ARG A 10 16.14 -6.93 -17.72
CA ARG A 10 14.89 -6.81 -16.99
C ARG A 10 14.95 -7.86 -15.89
N GLN A 11 15.53 -7.49 -14.74
CA GLN A 11 15.46 -8.32 -13.55
C GLN A 11 13.98 -8.51 -13.29
N GLY A 12 13.52 -9.76 -13.37
CA GLY A 12 12.17 -10.11 -12.95
C GLY A 12 11.94 -9.63 -11.51
N PRO A 13 10.68 -9.51 -11.07
CA PRO A 13 10.38 -9.01 -9.72
C PRO A 13 11.20 -9.78 -8.68
N ASN A 14 11.76 -9.03 -7.71
CA ASN A 14 12.55 -9.58 -6.62
C ASN A 14 11.87 -10.85 -6.08
N PRO A 15 12.55 -12.03 -6.07
CA PRO A 15 11.90 -13.29 -5.73
C PRO A 15 11.31 -13.28 -4.31
N ASN A 16 11.90 -12.50 -3.39
CA ASN A 16 11.37 -12.31 -2.05
C ASN A 16 10.06 -11.51 -2.06
N LEU A 17 9.95 -10.49 -2.93
CA LEU A 17 8.69 -9.77 -3.12
C LEU A 17 7.60 -10.71 -3.63
N THR A 18 7.91 -11.50 -4.66
CA THR A 18 6.92 -12.41 -5.27
C THR A 18 6.38 -13.43 -4.26
N LEU A 19 7.26 -14.03 -3.45
CA LEU A 19 6.86 -14.96 -2.38
C LEU A 19 6.02 -14.25 -1.32
N LEU A 20 6.38 -13.03 -0.94
CA LEU A 20 5.67 -12.24 0.07
C LEU A 20 4.26 -11.86 -0.40
N LEU A 21 4.11 -11.41 -1.65
CA LEU A 21 2.79 -11.08 -2.22
C LEU A 21 1.88 -12.31 -2.33
N ARG A 22 2.44 -13.50 -2.59
CA ARG A 22 1.70 -14.77 -2.60
C ARG A 22 1.25 -15.22 -1.21
N SER A 23 1.94 -14.80 -0.16
CA SER A 23 1.55 -15.08 1.23
C SER A 23 0.42 -14.18 1.75
N ALA A 24 0.04 -13.15 0.99
CA ALA A 24 -0.93 -12.17 1.42
C ALA A 24 -2.33 -12.77 1.59
N GLU A 25 -3.00 -12.44 2.68
CA GLU A 25 -4.43 -12.70 2.85
C GLU A 25 -5.22 -11.63 2.08
N TYR A 26 -6.21 -12.05 1.29
CA TYR A 26 -7.01 -11.16 0.46
C TYR A 26 -8.35 -10.85 1.12
N GLU A 27 -8.94 -9.71 0.75
CA GLU A 27 -10.30 -9.33 1.15
C GLU A 27 -10.49 -9.22 2.68
N VAL A 28 -9.43 -8.78 3.36
CA VAL A 28 -9.43 -8.54 4.80
C VAL A 28 -10.17 -7.23 5.10
N SER A 29 -11.27 -7.34 5.83
CA SER A 29 -12.03 -6.20 6.33
C SER A 29 -11.56 -5.78 7.72
N ASN A 30 -11.88 -4.55 8.11
CA ASN A 30 -11.52 -4.00 9.42
C ASN A 30 -12.09 -4.82 10.59
N ILE A 31 -13.33 -5.33 10.46
CA ILE A 31 -13.99 -6.11 11.52
C ILE A 31 -13.22 -7.41 11.85
N MET A 32 -12.60 -8.04 10.86
CA MET A 32 -11.78 -9.25 11.06
C MET A 32 -10.58 -8.92 11.97
N ILE A 33 -9.92 -7.80 11.72
CA ILE A 33 -8.76 -7.34 12.51
C ILE A 33 -9.20 -6.88 13.90
N TYR A 34 -10.31 -6.15 14.03
CA TYR A 34 -10.81 -5.68 15.32
C TYR A 34 -11.21 -6.83 16.25
N THR A 35 -11.75 -7.91 15.68
CA THR A 35 -12.18 -9.08 16.47
C THR A 35 -10.99 -9.88 16.98
N LYS A 36 -9.89 -9.95 16.21
CA LYS A 36 -8.70 -10.75 16.54
C LYS A 36 -7.41 -10.02 16.15
N PRO A 37 -7.03 -8.94 16.87
CA PRO A 37 -5.91 -8.10 16.46
C PRO A 37 -4.56 -8.84 16.47
N ASP A 38 -4.35 -9.73 17.45
CA ASP A 38 -3.10 -10.48 17.56
C ASP A 38 -2.93 -11.51 16.44
N ASP A 39 -4.03 -12.08 15.94
CA ASP A 39 -4.01 -13.01 14.79
C ASP A 39 -3.59 -12.30 13.49
N TYR A 40 -3.81 -10.99 13.39
CA TYR A 40 -3.46 -10.20 12.21
C TYR A 40 -2.12 -9.48 12.35
N LYS A 41 -1.61 -9.28 13.56
CA LYS A 41 -0.32 -8.63 13.77
C LYS A 41 0.78 -9.36 12.99
N ASN A 42 1.54 -8.60 12.22
CA ASN A 42 2.59 -9.05 11.30
C ASN A 42 2.14 -9.90 10.10
N LYS A 43 0.83 -10.16 9.93
CA LYS A 43 0.34 -10.79 8.69
C LYS A 43 0.46 -9.83 7.52
N VAL A 44 0.79 -10.38 6.36
CA VAL A 44 0.71 -9.68 5.09
C VAL A 44 -0.71 -9.80 4.57
N ILE A 45 -1.30 -8.67 4.21
CA ILE A 45 -2.64 -8.62 3.62
C ILE A 45 -2.61 -7.85 2.30
N SER A 46 -3.62 -8.09 1.48
CA SER A 46 -3.91 -7.33 0.28
C SER A 46 -5.27 -6.65 0.43
N THR A 47 -5.29 -5.33 0.42
CA THR A 47 -6.52 -4.53 0.46
C THR A 47 -6.64 -3.69 -0.80
N LEU A 48 -7.87 -3.45 -1.22
CA LEU A 48 -8.19 -2.72 -2.44
C LEU A 48 -9.19 -1.60 -2.10
N GLY A 49 -8.91 -0.40 -2.60
CA GLY A 49 -9.65 0.79 -2.20
C GLY A 49 -9.12 2.06 -2.86
N TYR A 50 -9.76 3.17 -2.55
CA TYR A 50 -9.39 4.49 -3.02
C TYR A 50 -8.38 5.13 -2.08
N TYR A 51 -7.32 5.70 -2.63
CA TYR A 51 -6.51 6.67 -1.88
C TYR A 51 -7.40 7.87 -1.55
N ALA A 52 -7.73 8.05 -0.27
CA ALA A 52 -8.49 9.18 0.24
C ALA A 52 -7.58 10.22 0.92
N GLN A 53 -8.00 11.48 0.83
CA GLN A 53 -7.42 12.54 1.65
C GLN A 53 -8.23 12.63 2.94
N GLU A 54 -7.60 12.31 4.07
CA GLU A 54 -8.18 12.48 5.40
C GLU A 54 -7.06 12.95 6.32
N LYS A 55 -7.34 13.95 7.15
CA LYS A 55 -6.35 14.47 8.09
C LYS A 55 -6.48 13.74 9.41
N PHE A 56 -5.48 12.95 9.73
CA PHE A 56 -5.38 12.24 11.00
C PHE A 56 -4.38 12.91 11.95
N LEU A 57 -4.73 12.94 13.22
CA LEU A 57 -3.80 13.24 14.31
C LEU A 57 -3.61 11.97 15.18
N PRO A 58 -2.38 11.64 15.60
CA PRO A 58 -1.13 12.33 15.26
C PRO A 58 -0.74 12.20 13.78
N LYS A 59 0.00 13.19 13.26
CA LYS A 59 0.61 13.10 11.92
C LYS A 59 1.82 12.18 11.98
N ASP A 60 1.63 10.91 11.64
CA ASP A 60 2.70 9.92 11.62
C ASP A 60 3.39 9.90 10.24
N GLY A 61 4.57 10.53 10.11
CA GLY A 61 5.47 10.31 8.97
C GLY A 61 4.82 10.39 7.57
N SER A 62 5.36 9.61 6.62
CA SER A 62 4.81 9.48 5.26
C SER A 62 3.70 8.43 5.24
N VAL A 63 2.49 8.84 5.59
CA VAL A 63 1.30 8.00 5.52
C VAL A 63 0.31 8.47 4.47
N PHE A 64 -0.48 7.54 3.96
CA PHE A 64 -1.74 7.86 3.30
C PHE A 64 -2.86 6.95 3.79
N TYR A 65 -4.09 7.31 3.42
CA TYR A 65 -5.29 6.60 3.83
C TYR A 65 -5.97 5.94 2.64
N ILE A 66 -6.32 4.67 2.80
CA ILE A 66 -7.12 3.94 1.82
C ILE A 66 -8.51 3.67 2.40
N VAL A 67 -9.53 3.96 1.59
CA VAL A 67 -10.93 3.68 1.89
C VAL A 67 -11.44 2.63 0.93
N GLY A 68 -11.98 1.55 1.45
CA GLY A 68 -12.41 0.43 0.62
C GLY A 68 -13.46 -0.41 1.31
N THR A 69 -13.91 -1.45 0.60
CA THR A 69 -14.82 -2.46 1.13
C THR A 69 -14.29 -3.85 0.81
N ALA A 70 -14.48 -4.77 1.74
CA ALA A 70 -14.18 -6.19 1.55
C ALA A 70 -15.29 -7.00 2.20
N ASN A 71 -15.88 -7.92 1.43
CA ASN A 71 -16.98 -8.78 1.90
C ASN A 71 -18.18 -8.00 2.49
N GLY A 72 -18.47 -6.81 1.96
CA GLY A 72 -19.56 -5.95 2.43
C GLY A 72 -19.25 -5.12 3.69
N TYR A 73 -18.02 -5.19 4.22
CA TYR A 73 -17.56 -4.44 5.38
C TYR A 73 -16.46 -3.46 5.00
N ASP A 74 -16.23 -2.46 5.87
CA ASP A 74 -15.16 -1.48 5.70
C ASP A 74 -13.78 -2.16 5.62
N ALA A 75 -12.95 -1.67 4.70
CA ALA A 75 -11.56 -2.07 4.51
C ALA A 75 -10.68 -0.82 4.46
N ASN A 76 -10.74 -0.03 5.55
CA ASN A 76 -10.09 1.26 5.68
C ASN A 76 -8.75 1.12 6.42
N PHE A 77 -7.65 1.64 5.85
CA PHE A 77 -6.32 1.44 6.43
C PHE A 77 -5.47 2.71 6.36
N ILE A 78 -4.67 2.93 7.39
CA ILE A 78 -3.52 3.84 7.32
C ILE A 78 -2.35 3.07 6.73
N VAL A 79 -1.71 3.61 5.70
CA VAL A 79 -0.60 2.98 5.00
C VAL A 79 0.67 3.79 5.25
N GLN A 80 1.62 3.20 5.98
CA GLN A 80 2.96 3.75 6.25
C GLN A 80 3.92 3.39 5.11
N LEU A 81 4.60 4.40 4.59
CA LEU A 81 5.60 4.27 3.55
C LEU A 81 7.01 4.48 4.13
N ASP A 82 7.99 3.71 3.66
CA ASP A 82 9.41 3.90 4.00
C ASP A 82 10.06 5.01 3.15
N HIS A 83 9.47 5.36 2.01
CA HIS A 83 9.87 6.47 1.14
C HIS A 83 8.64 7.07 0.44
N PRO A 84 8.68 8.35 0.04
CA PRO A 84 7.52 9.03 -0.53
C PRO A 84 7.05 8.39 -1.83
N LEU A 85 5.75 8.50 -2.11
CA LEU A 85 5.19 8.18 -3.43
C LEU A 85 5.89 9.01 -4.51
N LYS A 86 6.05 8.40 -5.69
CA LYS A 86 6.56 9.10 -6.87
C LYS A 86 5.65 10.29 -7.17
N LYS A 87 6.27 11.44 -7.45
CA LYS A 87 5.60 12.66 -7.88
C LYS A 87 6.04 12.99 -9.30
N LEU A 88 5.12 13.49 -10.10
CA LEU A 88 5.46 14.08 -11.38
C LEU A 88 6.25 15.37 -11.10
N THR A 89 7.48 15.46 -11.60
CA THR A 89 8.31 16.66 -11.44
C THR A 89 8.36 17.52 -12.71
N SER A 90 8.01 16.94 -13.86
CA SER A 90 7.89 17.64 -15.15
C SER A 90 6.82 17.02 -16.05
N ILE A 91 6.24 17.81 -16.96
CA ILE A 91 5.15 17.36 -17.85
C ILE A 91 5.59 16.26 -18.83
N ASN A 92 6.91 16.15 -19.09
CA ASN A 92 7.48 15.21 -20.04
C ASN A 92 7.90 13.88 -19.39
N GLU A 93 7.70 13.72 -18.09
CA GLU A 93 8.02 12.48 -17.39
C GLU A 93 6.92 11.44 -17.62
N ASN A 94 7.29 10.30 -18.20
CA ASN A 94 6.39 9.15 -18.29
C ASN A 94 6.49 8.31 -17.01
N VAL A 95 5.99 8.86 -15.90
CA VAL A 95 5.97 8.20 -14.59
C VAL A 95 4.52 8.02 -14.15
N GLU A 96 4.09 6.76 -13.97
CA GLU A 96 2.83 6.47 -13.31
C GLU A 96 2.93 6.87 -11.84
N THR A 97 2.04 7.78 -11.43
CA THR A 97 1.94 8.28 -10.05
C THR A 97 0.58 7.94 -9.49
N ILE A 98 0.48 7.87 -8.16
CA ILE A 98 -0.79 7.74 -7.46
C ILE A 98 -1.04 8.94 -6.56
N GLY A 99 -2.29 9.35 -6.51
CA GLY A 99 -2.80 10.43 -5.69
C GLY A 99 -4.23 10.15 -5.25
N VAL A 100 -4.87 11.17 -4.68
CA VAL A 100 -6.23 11.10 -4.14
C VAL A 100 -7.20 10.72 -5.27
N GLY A 101 -8.08 9.76 -4.98
CA GLY A 101 -9.08 9.25 -5.92
C GLY A 101 -8.60 8.08 -6.79
N ASN A 102 -7.30 7.75 -6.79
CA ASN A 102 -6.85 6.55 -7.50
C ASN A 102 -7.33 5.27 -6.79
N TYR A 103 -7.85 4.33 -7.57
CA TYR A 103 -8.24 3.00 -7.11
C TYR A 103 -7.06 2.04 -7.19
N ILE A 104 -6.58 1.60 -6.04
CA ILE A 104 -5.29 0.92 -5.89
C ILE A 104 -5.45 -0.35 -5.06
N ARG A 105 -4.49 -1.26 -5.22
CA ARG A 105 -4.28 -2.40 -4.33
C ARG A 105 -3.00 -2.17 -3.53
N VAL A 106 -3.12 -2.28 -2.21
CA VAL A 106 -2.00 -2.17 -1.28
C VAL A 106 -1.73 -3.55 -0.69
N PHE A 107 -0.50 -4.00 -0.84
CA PHE A 107 0.06 -5.10 -0.06
C PHE A 107 0.82 -4.49 1.11
N GLY A 108 0.48 -4.92 2.31
CA GLY A 108 1.10 -4.40 3.52
C GLY A 108 1.07 -5.39 4.66
N ARG A 109 2.02 -5.22 5.57
CA ARG A 109 2.05 -5.95 6.84
C ARG A 109 1.22 -5.20 7.87
N VAL A 110 0.28 -5.86 8.51
CA VAL A 110 -0.49 -5.26 9.61
C VAL A 110 0.45 -5.05 10.81
N LYS A 111 0.67 -3.80 11.18
CA LYS A 111 1.61 -3.44 12.26
C LYS A 111 0.91 -3.35 13.60
N GLU A 112 -0.20 -2.59 13.63
CA GLU A 112 -0.91 -2.24 14.84
C GLU A 112 -2.33 -1.76 14.54
N LEU A 113 -3.18 -1.73 15.57
CA LEU A 113 -4.40 -0.93 15.60
C LEU A 113 -4.11 0.34 16.38
N LYS A 114 -4.40 1.51 15.79
CA LYS A 114 -4.10 2.79 16.41
C LYS A 114 -5.30 3.72 16.39
N ASP A 115 -5.46 4.49 17.45
CA ASP A 115 -6.46 5.54 17.55
C ASP A 115 -5.97 6.80 16.84
N TYR A 116 -6.82 7.35 15.98
CA TYR A 116 -6.59 8.59 15.27
C TYR A 116 -7.75 9.56 15.49
N ILE A 117 -7.43 10.82 15.69
CA ILE A 117 -8.41 11.91 15.72
C ILE A 117 -8.57 12.41 14.28
N VAL A 118 -9.81 12.42 13.78
CA VAL A 118 -10.14 12.97 12.46
C VAL A 118 -10.61 14.43 12.58
N GLU A 119 -10.81 15.12 11.46
CA GLU A 119 -11.06 16.58 11.45
C GLU A 119 -12.25 17.03 12.31
N ASN A 120 -13.29 16.21 12.42
CA ASN A 120 -14.47 16.53 13.24
C ASN A 120 -14.27 16.31 14.75
N GLY A 121 -13.05 15.97 15.19
CA GLY A 121 -12.70 15.71 16.59
C GLY A 121 -13.06 14.31 17.09
N SER A 122 -13.72 13.48 16.29
CA SER A 122 -14.00 12.09 16.66
C SER A 122 -12.73 11.23 16.61
N THR A 123 -12.70 10.21 17.46
CA THR A 123 -11.63 9.20 17.44
C THR A 123 -12.06 8.01 16.59
N LYS A 124 -11.22 7.62 15.64
CA LYS A 124 -11.34 6.39 14.84
C LYS A 124 -10.17 5.47 15.16
N LYS A 125 -10.47 4.22 15.52
CA LYS A 125 -9.46 3.17 15.61
C LYS A 125 -9.27 2.56 14.23
N LEU A 126 -8.07 2.59 13.68
CA LEU A 126 -7.77 2.08 12.34
C LEU A 126 -6.57 1.12 12.36
N PRO A 127 -6.60 0.07 11.54
CA PRO A 127 -5.42 -0.74 11.27
C PRO A 127 -4.37 0.05 10.48
N VAL A 128 -3.12 -0.11 10.88
CA VAL A 128 -1.95 0.47 10.24
C VAL A 128 -1.20 -0.62 9.48
N LEU A 129 -0.97 -0.38 8.19
CA LEU A 129 -0.16 -1.22 7.32
C LEU A 129 1.23 -0.60 7.14
N GLU A 130 2.26 -1.39 7.36
CA GLU A 130 3.58 -1.14 6.78
C GLU A 130 3.54 -1.58 5.31
N ALA A 131 3.66 -0.63 4.38
CA ALA A 131 3.52 -0.93 2.95
C ALA A 131 4.67 -1.79 2.43
N ILE A 132 4.33 -2.78 1.60
CA ILE A 132 5.26 -3.64 0.87
C ILE A 132 5.28 -3.25 -0.60
N ALA A 133 4.09 -3.18 -1.23
CA ALA A 133 3.95 -2.79 -2.62
C ALA A 133 2.55 -2.23 -2.90
N ILE A 134 2.45 -1.36 -3.91
CA ILE A 134 1.21 -0.74 -4.34
C ILE A 134 1.08 -0.91 -5.85
N TYR A 135 -0.10 -1.36 -6.28
CA TYR A 135 -0.44 -1.61 -7.68
C TYR A 135 -1.72 -0.88 -8.05
N GLY A 136 -1.92 -0.66 -9.35
CA GLY A 136 -3.24 -0.30 -9.85
C GLY A 136 -4.24 -1.43 -9.63
N ALA A 137 -5.48 -1.10 -9.30
CA ALA A 137 -6.53 -2.10 -9.09
C ALA A 137 -6.78 -3.01 -10.32
N HIS A 138 -6.41 -2.54 -11.52
CA HIS A 138 -6.52 -3.28 -12.77
C HIS A 138 -5.33 -4.23 -13.03
N ASP A 139 -4.20 -4.06 -12.31
CA ASP A 139 -3.05 -4.96 -12.43
C ASP A 139 -3.27 -6.21 -11.57
N THR A 140 -4.02 -7.17 -12.13
CA THR A 140 -4.33 -8.45 -11.47
C THR A 140 -3.15 -9.43 -11.44
N LYS A 141 -2.08 -9.14 -12.17
CA LYS A 141 -0.87 -9.98 -12.23
C LYS A 141 0.27 -9.44 -11.36
N PHE A 142 0.12 -8.23 -10.83
CA PHE A 142 1.10 -7.55 -9.96
C PHE A 142 2.47 -7.43 -10.64
N ILE A 143 2.47 -6.96 -11.89
CA ILE A 143 3.68 -6.83 -12.72
C ILE A 143 4.21 -5.40 -12.72
N ASN A 144 3.32 -4.40 -12.61
CA ASN A 144 3.65 -2.99 -12.74
C ASN A 144 3.31 -2.25 -11.44
N PRO A 145 4.18 -2.33 -10.41
CA PRO A 145 3.96 -1.61 -9.17
C PRO A 145 4.13 -0.10 -9.38
N TYR A 146 3.20 0.67 -8.82
CA TYR A 146 3.37 2.11 -8.66
C TYR A 146 4.46 2.44 -7.63
N TRP A 147 4.60 1.57 -6.64
CA TRP A 147 5.50 1.75 -5.51
C TRP A 147 5.88 0.40 -4.89
N VAL A 148 7.14 0.24 -4.48
CA VAL A 148 7.66 -0.95 -3.78
C VAL A 148 8.60 -0.48 -2.68
N ASN A 149 8.42 -0.98 -1.46
CA ASN A 149 9.27 -0.69 -0.32
C ASN A 149 10.75 -1.00 -0.65
N LEU A 150 11.68 -0.14 -0.22
CA LEU A 150 13.09 -0.19 -0.61
C LEU A 150 13.76 -1.52 -0.25
N MET A 151 13.26 -2.23 0.76
CA MET A 151 13.76 -3.56 1.14
C MET A 151 13.52 -4.62 0.05
N TYR A 152 12.54 -4.42 -0.83
CA TYR A 152 12.10 -5.40 -1.83
C TYR A 152 12.28 -4.93 -3.28
N GLN A 153 12.96 -3.80 -3.49
CA GLN A 153 13.40 -3.37 -4.82
C GLN A 153 14.51 -4.27 -5.37
#